data_AF-R9PL44-F1
#
_entry.id   AF-R9PL44-F1
#
_cell.length_a   1.000
_cell.length_b   1.000
_cell.length_c   1.000
_cell.angle_alpha   90.00
_cell.angle_beta   90.00
_cell.angle_gamma   90.00
#
_symmetry.space_group_name_H-M   'P 1'
#
loop_
_entity.id
_entity.type
_entity.pdbx_description
1 polymer ?
#
loop_
_entity_poly.entity_id
_entity_poly.type
_entity_poly.pdbx_seq_one_letter_code
_entity_poly.pdbx_strand_id
1 'polypeptide(L)'
;MLDLSTAPDLTSNAVEAAIPEGGGGDDGRARIQTLQIPVHYGSVLDVVPRIHGGISRGKVWNDERLDPEFGGKVGETYPEAYPIETPGEGDAWDVVIHVGVGRQGSLRCETQAHKLGYSKPDANDQLAPLLNLSPSEIARIPEKYLDKNGQARGFGTGYEEFGEIESTRIGVSSLIQFLKQSGMQGEEVDQSFDPGRYLCDFVFYCSLCEAKRNGNKTLVLFVHVPPKDENLSVERCTQAIRAVAWYMAREKLKC
;
A
#
# COMPACT_ATOMS: atom_id res chain seq x y z
N MET A 1 -14.84 9.73 -8.48
CA MET A 1 -14.23 9.21 -9.74
C MET A 1 -12.98 10.01 -10.07
N LEU A 2 -12.00 9.37 -10.68
CA LEU A 2 -10.81 9.97 -11.25
C LEU A 2 -10.94 9.94 -12.77
N ASP A 3 -10.77 11.09 -13.42
CA ASP A 3 -10.76 11.20 -14.88
C ASP A 3 -9.42 10.68 -15.44
N LEU A 4 -9.48 9.72 -16.36
CA LEU A 4 -8.31 9.11 -17.02
C LEU A 4 -8.03 9.68 -18.41
N SER A 5 -8.86 10.60 -18.90
CA SER A 5 -8.72 11.20 -20.24
C SER A 5 -7.58 12.22 -20.31
N THR A 6 -7.34 12.94 -19.21
CA THR A 6 -6.36 14.02 -19.14
C THR A 6 -5.32 13.68 -18.08
N ALA A 7 -4.04 13.76 -18.45
CA ALA A 7 -2.95 13.56 -17.50
C ALA A 7 -2.93 14.68 -16.45
N PRO A 8 -2.62 14.39 -15.18
CA PRO A 8 -2.54 15.38 -14.12
C PRO A 8 -1.43 16.40 -14.40
N ASP A 9 -1.73 17.67 -14.16
CA ASP A 9 -0.76 18.77 -14.14
C ASP A 9 -0.52 19.21 -12.68
N LEU A 10 0.72 19.03 -12.23
CA LEU A 10 1.22 19.32 -10.88
C LEU A 10 2.05 20.61 -10.85
N THR A 11 2.06 21.43 -11.91
CA THR A 11 2.85 22.66 -12.00
C THR A 11 2.20 23.85 -11.27
N SER A 12 0.89 23.84 -11.07
CA SER A 12 0.16 24.92 -10.39
C SER A 12 -0.32 24.50 -9.00
N ASN A 13 -0.26 25.44 -8.04
CA ASN A 13 -0.91 25.29 -6.73
C ASN A 13 -2.44 25.45 -6.82
N ALA A 14 -3.00 25.51 -8.03
CA ALA A 14 -4.43 25.71 -8.21
C ALA A 14 -5.18 24.44 -7.79
N VAL A 15 -5.98 24.61 -6.73
CA VAL A 15 -7.05 23.67 -6.43
C VAL A 15 -8.16 23.92 -7.45
N GLU A 16 -8.68 22.82 -8.01
CA GLU A 16 -9.93 22.69 -8.78
C GLU A 16 -9.86 22.71 -10.31
N ALA A 17 -10.45 21.68 -10.89
CA ALA A 17 -11.54 21.88 -11.84
C ALA A 17 -12.66 20.87 -11.53
N ALA A 18 -13.89 21.39 -11.44
CA ALA A 18 -15.12 20.66 -11.21
C ALA A 18 -15.31 19.48 -12.19
N ILE A 19 -15.99 18.44 -11.71
CA ILE A 19 -16.43 17.31 -12.53
C ILE A 19 -17.40 17.85 -13.60
N PRO A 20 -17.12 17.70 -14.90
CA PRO A 20 -18.11 17.99 -15.92
C PRO A 20 -19.24 16.95 -15.79
N GLU A 21 -20.46 17.43 -15.53
CA GLU A 21 -21.67 16.64 -15.73
C GLU A 21 -21.94 16.51 -17.23
N GLY A 22 -21.96 15.27 -17.72
CA GLY A 22 -22.60 14.94 -18.99
C GLY A 22 -21.77 14.14 -20.00
N GLY A 23 -22.16 12.87 -20.17
CA GLY A 23 -22.34 12.26 -21.49
C GLY A 23 -21.18 11.47 -22.10
N GLY A 24 -21.23 10.13 -21.96
CA GLY A 24 -20.69 9.18 -22.94
C GLY A 24 -19.63 8.21 -22.41
N GLY A 25 -20.00 6.92 -22.32
CA GLY A 25 -19.11 5.76 -22.21
C GLY A 25 -18.29 5.65 -20.91
N ASP A 26 -18.34 4.49 -20.27
CA ASP A 26 -17.61 4.17 -19.02
C ASP A 26 -16.06 4.05 -19.22
N ASP A 27 -15.54 4.42 -20.39
CA ASP A 27 -14.23 4.00 -20.91
C ASP A 27 -13.06 4.94 -20.52
N GLY A 28 -13.26 5.78 -19.50
CA GLY A 28 -12.30 6.86 -19.17
C GLY A 28 -12.31 7.33 -17.73
N ARG A 29 -12.95 6.63 -16.80
CA ARG A 29 -13.00 7.03 -15.39
C ARG A 29 -12.61 5.86 -14.48
N ALA A 30 -11.77 6.13 -13.49
CA ALA A 30 -11.47 5.19 -12.42
C ALA A 30 -12.29 5.51 -11.17
N ARG A 31 -12.86 4.49 -10.54
CA ARG A 31 -13.41 4.62 -9.19
C ARG A 31 -12.26 4.64 -8.18
N ILE A 32 -12.29 5.58 -7.24
CA ILE A 32 -11.37 5.63 -6.10
C ILE A 32 -12.18 5.43 -4.83
N GLN A 33 -11.67 4.58 -3.94
CA GLN A 33 -12.08 4.49 -2.55
C GLN A 33 -10.85 4.50 -1.66
N THR A 34 -11.02 5.01 -0.44
CA THR A 34 -9.96 5.14 0.55
C THR A 34 -10.38 4.43 1.83
N LEU A 35 -9.44 3.77 2.48
CA LEU A 35 -9.64 3.09 3.76
C LEU A 35 -8.43 3.33 4.66
N GLN A 36 -8.67 3.43 5.96
CA GLN A 36 -7.60 3.47 6.96
C GLN A 36 -7.41 2.06 7.54
N ILE A 37 -6.18 1.55 7.43
CA ILE A 37 -5.79 0.26 8.02
C ILE A 37 -5.07 0.54 9.34
N PRO A 38 -5.45 -0.11 10.45
CA PRO A 38 -4.70 -0.01 11.70
C PRO A 38 -3.22 -0.37 11.52
N VAL A 39 -2.34 0.29 12.27
CA VAL A 39 -0.93 -0.11 12.40
C VAL A 39 -0.86 -1.36 13.28
N HIS A 40 -1.34 -2.49 12.76
CA HIS A 40 -1.49 -3.76 13.47
C HIS A 40 -1.34 -4.93 12.50
N TYR A 41 -0.45 -5.88 12.82
CA TYR A 41 -0.10 -6.99 11.93
C TYR A 41 -1.31 -7.88 11.61
N GLY A 42 -2.13 -8.17 12.63
CA GLY A 42 -3.32 -9.00 12.46
C GLY A 42 -4.37 -8.36 11.55
N SER A 43 -4.53 -7.03 11.61
CA SER A 43 -5.48 -6.30 10.77
C SER A 43 -5.03 -6.28 9.31
N VAL A 44 -3.72 -6.16 9.04
CA VAL A 44 -3.18 -6.32 7.69
C VAL A 44 -3.46 -7.72 7.12
N LEU A 45 -3.24 -8.77 7.92
CA LEU A 45 -3.48 -10.16 7.51
C LEU A 45 -4.98 -10.50 7.33
N ASP A 46 -5.90 -9.68 7.84
CA ASP A 46 -7.33 -9.80 7.55
C ASP A 46 -7.75 -8.99 6.33
N VAL A 47 -7.45 -7.69 6.34
CA VAL A 47 -7.98 -6.73 5.36
C VAL A 47 -7.34 -6.90 3.98
N VAL A 48 -6.02 -7.06 3.92
CA VAL A 48 -5.31 -7.08 2.62
C VAL A 48 -5.72 -8.26 1.76
N PRO A 49 -5.77 -9.52 2.24
CA PRO A 49 -6.28 -10.61 1.42
C PRO A 49 -7.66 -10.35 0.83
N ARG A 50 -8.58 -9.75 1.60
CA ARG A 50 -9.94 -9.45 1.15
C ARG A 50 -9.99 -8.35 0.08
N ILE A 51 -9.14 -7.32 0.18
CA ILE A 51 -8.97 -6.30 -0.87
C ILE A 51 -8.58 -6.95 -2.21
N HIS A 52 -7.83 -8.05 -2.17
CA HIS A 52 -7.38 -8.79 -3.36
C HIS A 52 -8.33 -9.92 -3.79
N GLY A 53 -9.55 -9.99 -3.24
CA GLY A 53 -10.54 -11.03 -3.53
C GLY A 53 -10.27 -12.37 -2.84
N GLY A 54 -9.34 -12.41 -1.88
CA GLY A 54 -8.94 -13.59 -1.13
C GLY A 54 -9.63 -13.72 0.24
N ILE A 55 -9.20 -14.74 0.99
CA ILE A 55 -9.71 -15.03 2.34
C ILE A 55 -8.80 -14.46 3.43
N SER A 56 -9.41 -14.00 4.52
CA SER A 56 -8.69 -13.52 5.71
C SER A 56 -7.76 -14.58 6.31
N ARG A 57 -6.63 -14.11 6.85
CA ARG A 57 -5.64 -14.91 7.58
C ARG A 57 -5.26 -14.30 8.93
N GLY A 58 -5.94 -13.23 9.32
CA GLY A 58 -5.55 -12.37 10.45
C GLY A 58 -6.62 -12.27 11.52
N LYS A 59 -6.20 -11.83 12.72
CA LYS A 59 -7.11 -11.39 13.77
C LYS A 59 -7.27 -9.88 13.67
N VAL A 60 -8.50 -9.41 13.56
CA VAL A 60 -8.80 -7.97 13.51
C VAL A 60 -8.63 -7.36 14.89
N TRP A 61 -8.05 -6.17 14.93
CA TRP A 61 -8.09 -5.27 16.06
C TRP A 61 -8.67 -3.93 15.60
N ASN A 62 -9.59 -3.38 16.39
CA ASN A 62 -10.15 -2.06 16.15
C ASN A 62 -9.28 -1.02 16.87
N ASP A 63 -8.78 -0.05 16.11
CA ASP A 63 -7.96 1.04 16.62
C ASP A 63 -8.82 2.29 16.74
N GLU A 64 -9.09 2.70 17.98
CA GLU A 64 -9.93 3.86 18.31
C GLU A 64 -9.36 5.21 17.81
N ARG A 65 -8.09 5.23 17.36
CA ARG A 65 -7.45 6.42 16.79
C ARG A 65 -7.74 6.60 15.30
N LEU A 66 -8.37 5.63 14.64
CA LEU A 66 -8.74 5.77 13.23
C LEU A 66 -9.93 6.72 13.07
N ASP A 67 -9.97 7.42 11.94
CA ASP A 67 -11.11 8.24 11.57
C ASP A 67 -12.34 7.34 11.37
N PRO A 68 -13.46 7.58 12.07
CA PRO A 68 -14.66 6.74 11.95
C PRO A 68 -15.24 6.67 10.52
N GLU A 69 -14.93 7.66 9.68
CA GLU A 69 -15.34 7.72 8.28
C GLU A 69 -14.53 6.78 7.37
N PHE A 70 -13.30 6.43 7.73
CA PHE A 70 -12.41 5.63 6.87
C PHE A 70 -11.89 4.36 7.54
N GLY A 71 -12.00 4.29 8.86
CA GLY A 71 -11.62 3.16 9.69
C GLY A 71 -12.73 2.13 9.83
N GLY A 72 -12.36 0.95 10.33
CA GLY A 72 -13.32 -0.13 10.57
C GLY A 72 -14.18 0.09 11.81
N LYS A 73 -15.40 -0.43 11.82
CA LYS A 73 -16.27 -0.48 13.00
C LYS A 73 -15.86 -1.58 13.98
N VAL A 74 -16.07 -1.33 15.27
CA VAL A 74 -15.80 -2.30 16.34
C VAL A 74 -16.72 -3.51 16.17
N GLY A 75 -16.14 -4.72 16.18
CA GLY A 75 -16.90 -5.98 16.15
C GLY A 75 -17.32 -6.46 14.76
N GLU A 76 -17.06 -5.68 13.71
CA GLU A 76 -17.31 -6.04 12.32
C GLU A 76 -16.00 -6.33 11.57
N THR A 77 -16.07 -7.01 10.44
CA THR A 77 -14.92 -7.29 9.56
C THR A 77 -15.09 -6.65 8.19
N TYR A 78 -14.03 -6.61 7.40
CA TYR A 78 -14.14 -6.20 6.00
C TYR A 78 -15.04 -7.17 5.19
N PRO A 79 -15.90 -6.67 4.29
CA PRO A 79 -16.08 -5.25 3.94
C PRO A 79 -17.07 -4.50 4.84
N GLU A 80 -17.93 -5.18 5.60
CA GLU A 80 -19.07 -4.58 6.32
C GLU A 80 -18.65 -3.47 7.30
N ALA A 81 -17.49 -3.66 7.95
CA ALA A 81 -16.92 -2.71 8.89
C ALA A 81 -16.47 -1.39 8.25
N TYR A 82 -16.31 -1.33 6.93
CA TYR A 82 -15.72 -0.21 6.21
C TYR A 82 -16.73 0.39 5.22
N PRO A 83 -16.71 1.71 4.99
CA PRO A 83 -17.60 2.37 4.02
C PRO A 83 -17.05 2.23 2.61
N ILE A 84 -16.97 0.99 2.14
CA ILE A 84 -16.46 0.63 0.82
C ILE A 84 -17.49 -0.22 0.10
N GLU A 85 -17.61 -0.06 -1.21
CA GLU A 85 -18.27 -1.04 -2.06
C GLU A 85 -17.20 -1.87 -2.76
N THR A 86 -17.23 -3.19 -2.59
CA THR A 86 -16.23 -4.09 -3.16
C THR A 86 -16.47 -4.29 -4.66
N PRO A 87 -15.44 -4.69 -5.44
CA PRO A 87 -15.56 -4.97 -6.88
C PRO A 87 -16.51 -6.13 -7.28
N GLY A 88 -17.33 -6.65 -6.36
CA GLY A 88 -18.12 -7.87 -6.55
C GLY A 88 -17.51 -9.07 -5.81
N GLU A 89 -18.31 -10.10 -5.56
CA GLU A 89 -17.85 -11.29 -4.83
C GLU A 89 -16.81 -12.06 -5.66
N GLY A 90 -15.61 -12.25 -5.10
CA GLY A 90 -14.51 -12.95 -5.76
C GLY A 90 -13.71 -12.12 -6.78
N ASP A 91 -14.04 -10.83 -6.93
CA ASP A 91 -13.26 -9.91 -7.75
C ASP A 91 -12.28 -9.08 -6.90
N ALA A 92 -11.29 -8.48 -7.56
CA ALA A 92 -10.22 -7.73 -6.91
C ALA A 92 -10.13 -6.30 -7.46
N TRP A 93 -9.57 -5.39 -6.68
CA TRP A 93 -9.25 -4.05 -7.18
C TRP A 93 -8.22 -4.13 -8.30
N ASP A 94 -8.42 -3.36 -9.36
CA ASP A 94 -7.47 -3.20 -10.46
C ASP A 94 -6.11 -2.63 -10.00
N VAL A 95 -6.19 -1.68 -9.07
CA VAL A 95 -5.06 -0.92 -8.51
C VAL A 95 -5.24 -0.81 -7.00
N VAL A 96 -4.18 -1.09 -6.26
CA VAL A 96 -4.09 -0.85 -4.81
C VAL A 96 -2.84 -0.02 -4.53
N ILE A 97 -3.04 1.13 -3.89
CA ILE A 97 -1.96 2.01 -3.45
C ILE A 97 -2.00 2.07 -1.93
N HIS A 98 -0.96 1.55 -1.29
CA HIS A 98 -0.75 1.72 0.13
C HIS A 98 0.01 3.02 0.36
N VAL A 99 -0.42 3.80 1.35
CA VAL A 99 0.24 5.05 1.72
C VAL A 99 0.57 5.00 3.20
N GLY A 100 1.81 5.33 3.54
CA GLY A 100 2.24 5.44 4.93
C GLY A 100 3.20 6.59 5.15
N VAL A 101 3.32 7.03 6.40
CA VAL A 101 4.27 8.09 6.76
C VAL A 101 5.67 7.48 6.86
N GLY A 102 6.60 8.04 6.10
CA GLY A 102 8.01 7.64 6.05
C GLY A 102 8.90 8.55 6.90
N ARG A 103 10.18 8.60 6.51
CA ARG A 103 11.15 9.53 7.11
C ARG A 103 11.01 10.92 6.49
N GLN A 104 11.60 11.92 7.14
CA GLN A 104 11.84 13.23 6.55
C GLN A 104 12.50 13.09 5.17
N GLY A 105 12.10 13.92 4.21
CA GLY A 105 12.68 13.92 2.87
C GLY A 105 11.63 14.07 1.78
N SER A 106 11.85 13.35 0.70
CA SER A 106 10.96 13.22 -0.46
C SER A 106 9.80 12.26 -0.18
N LEU A 107 8.75 12.37 -1.00
CA LEU A 107 7.81 11.27 -1.23
C LEU A 107 8.56 10.12 -1.91
N ARG A 108 8.38 8.88 -1.45
CA ARG A 108 9.10 7.72 -1.98
C ARG A 108 8.16 6.67 -2.50
N CYS A 109 8.35 6.28 -3.76
CA CYS A 109 7.65 5.14 -4.35
C CYS A 109 8.49 3.87 -4.15
N GLU A 110 7.92 2.87 -3.48
CA GLU A 110 8.63 1.65 -3.11
C GLU A 110 8.64 0.61 -4.24
N THR A 111 9.81 0.02 -4.49
CA THR A 111 10.02 -0.95 -5.58
C THR A 111 9.80 -2.39 -5.12
N GLN A 112 10.06 -2.68 -3.85
CA GLN A 112 10.06 -4.03 -3.33
C GLN A 112 9.72 -4.07 -1.84
N ALA A 113 9.30 -5.23 -1.37
CA ALA A 113 9.01 -5.52 0.03
C ALA A 113 9.56 -6.89 0.43
N HIS A 114 9.60 -7.19 1.73
CA HIS A 114 10.37 -8.31 2.25
C HIS A 114 9.54 -9.29 3.08
N LYS A 115 9.88 -10.57 3.06
CA LYS A 115 9.12 -11.61 3.77
C LYS A 115 9.33 -11.60 5.28
N LEU A 116 10.50 -11.13 5.72
CA LEU A 116 10.95 -11.20 7.11
C LEU A 116 11.64 -9.91 7.56
N GLY A 117 11.84 -9.82 8.88
CA GLY A 117 12.59 -8.73 9.53
C GLY A 117 11.74 -7.83 10.41
N TYR A 118 10.51 -8.23 10.69
CA TYR A 118 9.50 -7.45 11.41
C TYR A 118 9.63 -7.61 12.92
N SER A 119 10.69 -7.03 13.49
CA SER A 119 11.07 -7.19 14.90
C SER A 119 10.41 -6.19 15.85
N LYS A 120 9.67 -5.21 15.33
CA LYS A 120 9.08 -4.12 16.12
C LYS A 120 7.64 -4.43 16.51
N PRO A 121 7.20 -4.04 17.72
CA PRO A 121 5.80 -4.14 18.09
C PRO A 121 4.95 -3.18 17.25
N ASP A 122 3.73 -3.61 16.95
CA ASP A 122 2.71 -2.78 16.34
C ASP A 122 2.02 -1.89 17.40
N ALA A 123 0.98 -1.17 16.98
CA ALA A 123 0.35 -0.18 17.84
C ALA A 123 -0.55 -0.77 18.94
N ASN A 124 -0.65 -2.11 19.01
CA ASN A 124 -1.31 -2.89 20.07
C ASN A 124 -0.29 -3.80 20.80
N ASP A 125 0.99 -3.41 20.77
CA ASP A 125 2.13 -4.12 21.38
C ASP A 125 2.31 -5.57 20.88
N GLN A 126 1.73 -5.92 19.72
CA GLN A 126 1.88 -7.25 19.12
C GLN A 126 3.07 -7.27 18.16
N LEU A 127 3.79 -8.39 18.14
CA LEU A 127 4.82 -8.65 17.15
C LEU A 127 4.21 -9.33 15.92
N ALA A 128 4.87 -9.20 14.78
CA ALA A 128 4.52 -9.99 13.60
C ALA A 128 4.58 -11.51 13.90
N PRO A 129 3.94 -12.34 13.05
CA PRO A 129 3.93 -13.78 13.27
C PRO A 129 5.34 -14.35 13.42
N LEU A 130 5.49 -15.27 14.37
CA LEU A 130 6.74 -16.00 14.59
C LEU A 130 6.94 -17.00 13.46
N LEU A 131 8.15 -17.01 12.88
CA LEU A 131 8.51 -17.98 11.85
C LEU A 131 9.03 -19.27 12.47
N ASN A 132 8.59 -20.42 11.95
CA ASN A 132 9.10 -21.74 12.35
C ASN A 132 10.35 -22.08 11.51
N LEU A 133 11.48 -21.47 11.86
CA LEU A 133 12.77 -21.68 11.18
C LEU A 133 13.69 -22.56 12.04
N SER A 134 14.52 -23.37 11.39
CA SER A 134 15.60 -24.10 12.05
C SER A 134 16.69 -23.16 12.58
N PRO A 135 17.50 -23.58 13.57
CA PRO A 135 18.63 -22.78 14.06
C PRO A 135 19.60 -22.36 12.95
N SER A 136 19.83 -23.21 11.95
CA SER A 136 20.69 -22.90 10.80
C SER A 136 20.11 -21.83 9.88
N GLU A 137 18.79 -21.74 9.76
CA GLU A 137 18.12 -20.70 8.98
C GLU A 137 18.17 -19.36 9.71
N ILE A 138 17.90 -19.37 11.03
CA ILE A 138 18.02 -18.17 11.88
C ILE A 138 19.43 -17.59 11.82
N ALA A 139 20.46 -18.44 11.85
CA ALA A 139 21.87 -18.01 11.79
C ALA A 139 22.25 -17.26 10.50
N ARG A 140 21.44 -17.35 9.42
CA ARG A 140 21.66 -16.62 8.17
C ARG A 140 20.99 -15.25 8.15
N ILE A 141 20.11 -14.97 9.12
CA ILE A 141 19.39 -13.71 9.22
C ILE A 141 20.24 -12.71 10.00
N PRO A 142 20.53 -11.50 9.45
CA PRO A 142 21.22 -10.45 10.19
C PRO A 142 20.52 -10.14 11.52
N GLU A 143 21.29 -10.00 12.60
CA GLU A 143 20.77 -9.79 13.96
C GLU A 143 19.78 -8.62 14.06
N LYS A 144 20.00 -7.53 13.29
CA LYS A 144 19.10 -6.38 13.22
C LYS A 144 17.68 -6.70 12.72
N TYR A 145 17.47 -7.86 12.11
CA TYR A 145 16.19 -8.35 11.59
C TYR A 145 15.58 -9.46 12.46
N LEU A 146 16.22 -9.81 13.58
CA LEU A 146 15.67 -10.67 14.60
C LEU A 146 14.97 -9.83 15.66
N ASP A 147 13.99 -10.42 16.34
CA ASP A 147 13.39 -9.80 17.54
C ASP A 147 14.34 -9.85 18.74
N LYS A 148 13.92 -9.24 19.84
CA LYS A 148 14.69 -9.19 21.10
C LYS A 148 15.06 -10.56 21.68
N ASN A 149 14.40 -11.64 21.24
CA ASN A 149 14.66 -13.01 21.66
C ASN A 149 15.50 -13.78 20.63
N GLY A 150 16.03 -13.10 19.62
CA GLY A 150 16.78 -13.73 18.52
C GLY A 150 15.91 -14.52 17.56
N GLN A 151 14.59 -14.26 17.51
CA GLN A 151 13.65 -14.99 16.66
C GLN A 151 13.31 -14.22 15.39
N ALA A 152 13.08 -14.96 14.30
CA ALA A 152 12.65 -14.37 13.03
C ALA A 152 11.13 -14.18 13.00
N ARG A 153 10.71 -13.03 12.47
CA ARG A 153 9.32 -12.58 12.43
C ARG A 153 8.93 -12.18 11.01
N GLY A 154 7.73 -12.57 10.58
CA GLY A 154 7.20 -12.20 9.27
C GLY A 154 6.16 -13.15 8.70
N PHE A 155 6.22 -13.38 7.40
CA PHE A 155 5.23 -14.19 6.68
C PHE A 155 5.62 -15.68 6.68
N GLY A 156 4.88 -16.46 7.45
CA GLY A 156 5.02 -17.92 7.55
C GLY A 156 3.87 -18.64 6.84
N THR A 157 3.03 -19.32 7.62
CA THR A 157 1.94 -20.16 7.09
C THR A 157 1.00 -19.41 6.14
N GLY A 158 0.80 -19.97 4.96
CA GLY A 158 0.03 -19.38 3.86
C GLY A 158 0.84 -18.53 2.88
N TYR A 159 2.12 -18.25 3.18
CA TYR A 159 3.02 -17.46 2.34
C TYR A 159 4.31 -18.20 1.97
N GLU A 160 4.34 -19.52 2.15
CA GLU A 160 5.52 -20.35 1.90
C GLU A 160 6.00 -20.27 0.45
N GLU A 161 5.07 -20.14 -0.51
CA GLU A 161 5.34 -20.11 -1.94
C GLU A 161 5.97 -18.81 -2.46
N PHE A 162 5.93 -17.73 -1.69
CA PHE A 162 6.45 -16.42 -2.10
C PHE A 162 7.93 -16.25 -1.76
N GLY A 163 8.61 -15.43 -2.56
CA GLY A 163 10.03 -15.15 -2.39
C GLY A 163 10.32 -14.32 -1.14
N GLU A 164 11.58 -14.31 -0.71
CA GLU A 164 12.04 -13.46 0.40
C GLU A 164 11.87 -11.96 0.12
N ILE A 165 11.85 -11.59 -1.17
CA ILE A 165 11.59 -10.25 -1.68
C ILE A 165 10.58 -10.40 -2.80
N GLU A 166 9.53 -9.58 -2.77
CA GLU A 166 8.60 -9.42 -3.88
C GLU A 166 8.66 -7.96 -4.36
N SER A 167 8.56 -7.77 -5.67
CA SER A 167 8.68 -6.46 -6.32
C SER A 167 7.37 -6.05 -6.97
N THR A 168 7.08 -4.75 -6.99
CA THR A 168 5.94 -4.23 -7.76
C THR A 168 6.13 -4.48 -9.25
N ARG A 169 5.02 -4.71 -9.95
CA ARG A 169 4.97 -4.78 -11.42
C ARG A 169 4.98 -3.40 -12.07
N ILE A 170 4.84 -2.32 -11.29
CA ILE A 170 4.94 -0.95 -11.79
C ILE A 170 6.40 -0.60 -12.04
N GLY A 171 6.71 -0.07 -13.21
CA GLY A 171 8.02 0.53 -13.47
C GLY A 171 8.19 1.81 -12.64
N VAL A 172 8.71 1.68 -11.41
CA VAL A 172 8.81 2.82 -10.46
C VAL A 172 9.64 3.96 -11.04
N SER A 173 10.74 3.67 -11.74
CA SER A 173 11.54 4.72 -12.39
C SER A 173 10.74 5.50 -13.45
N SER A 174 9.89 4.82 -14.23
CA SER A 174 8.99 5.45 -15.20
C SER A 174 7.89 6.26 -14.52
N LEU A 175 7.35 5.77 -13.40
CA LEU A 175 6.42 6.53 -12.57
C LEU A 175 7.07 7.81 -12.02
N ILE A 176 8.31 7.74 -11.51
CA ILE A 176 9.03 8.93 -11.02
C ILE A 176 9.26 9.92 -12.16
N GLN A 177 9.67 9.43 -13.34
CA GLN A 177 9.84 10.29 -14.51
C GLN A 177 8.52 10.98 -14.89
N PHE A 178 7.41 10.24 -14.91
CA PHE A 178 6.08 10.79 -15.16
C PHE A 178 5.69 11.87 -14.16
N LEU A 179 5.88 11.63 -12.86
CA LEU A 179 5.57 12.60 -11.80
C LEU A 179 6.39 13.89 -11.97
N LYS A 180 7.68 13.77 -12.29
CA LYS A 180 8.56 14.92 -12.55
C LYS A 180 8.14 15.70 -13.80
N GLN A 181 7.82 15.00 -14.89
CA GLN A 181 7.29 15.62 -16.11
C GLN A 181 5.94 16.29 -15.90
N SER A 182 5.14 15.77 -14.96
CA SER A 182 3.85 16.33 -14.59
C SER A 182 3.98 17.56 -13.69
N GLY A 183 5.17 17.89 -13.17
CA GLY A 183 5.40 19.11 -12.38
C GLY A 183 5.93 18.89 -10.96
N MET A 184 6.31 17.66 -10.59
CA MET A 184 7.06 17.42 -9.35
C MET A 184 8.53 17.85 -9.49
N GLN A 185 9.04 18.59 -8.52
CA GLN A 185 10.44 19.01 -8.49
C GLN A 185 11.35 17.83 -8.14
N GLY A 186 12.63 17.93 -8.54
CA GLY A 186 13.58 16.82 -8.49
C GLY A 186 13.72 16.13 -7.12
N GLU A 187 13.70 16.92 -6.04
CA GLU A 187 13.83 16.49 -4.65
C GLU A 187 12.49 16.12 -3.98
N GLU A 188 11.34 16.40 -4.62
CA GLU A 188 10.03 16.10 -4.04
C GLU A 188 9.70 14.61 -4.10
N VAL A 189 10.27 13.86 -5.05
CA VAL A 189 9.99 12.44 -5.24
C VAL A 189 11.20 11.61 -5.65
N ASP A 190 11.29 10.44 -5.03
CA ASP A 190 12.33 9.47 -5.29
C ASP A 190 11.82 8.02 -5.36
N GLN A 191 12.64 7.15 -5.93
CA GLN A 191 12.46 5.71 -5.91
C GLN A 191 13.12 5.13 -4.64
N SER A 192 12.45 4.17 -3.99
CA SER A 192 12.99 3.46 -2.84
C SER A 192 12.95 1.94 -3.03
N PHE A 193 13.90 1.26 -2.40
CA PHE A 193 14.07 -0.21 -2.43
C PHE A 193 13.99 -0.82 -1.02
N ASP A 194 13.75 0.00 0.01
CA ASP A 194 13.68 -0.45 1.39
C ASP A 194 12.60 0.32 2.17
N PRO A 195 11.39 -0.25 2.32
CA PRO A 195 10.29 0.37 3.06
C PRO A 195 10.45 0.29 4.59
N GLY A 196 11.59 -0.19 5.12
CA GLY A 196 11.96 -0.01 6.53
C GLY A 196 11.55 -1.10 7.53
N ARG A 197 11.17 -2.31 7.04
CA ARG A 197 10.86 -3.52 7.84
C ARG A 197 9.91 -3.30 9.04
N TYR A 198 8.88 -2.51 8.82
CA TYR A 198 7.78 -2.32 9.77
C TYR A 198 6.43 -2.55 9.07
N LEU A 199 5.33 -1.98 9.57
CA LEU A 199 4.00 -2.20 8.98
C LEU A 199 3.88 -1.72 7.53
N CYS A 200 4.64 -0.68 7.13
CA CYS A 200 4.68 -0.22 5.74
C CYS A 200 5.21 -1.30 4.77
N ASP A 201 6.36 -1.91 5.11
CA ASP A 201 6.93 -3.03 4.34
C ASP A 201 6.02 -4.27 4.44
N PHE A 202 5.42 -4.52 5.60
CA PHE A 202 4.55 -5.67 5.85
C PHE A 202 3.26 -5.63 5.01
N VAL A 203 2.54 -4.51 5.02
CA VAL A 203 1.33 -4.35 4.22
C VAL A 203 1.64 -4.39 2.73
N PHE A 204 2.79 -3.84 2.31
CA PHE A 204 3.23 -3.89 0.92
C PHE A 204 3.55 -5.32 0.48
N TYR A 205 4.34 -6.07 1.27
CA TYR A 205 4.67 -7.47 0.98
C TYR A 205 3.42 -8.34 0.93
N CYS A 206 2.53 -8.20 1.93
CA CYS A 206 1.25 -8.90 1.96
C CYS A 206 0.49 -8.65 0.65
N SER A 207 0.32 -7.39 0.28
CA SER A 207 -0.43 -6.99 -0.91
C SER A 207 0.20 -7.49 -2.21
N LEU A 208 1.52 -7.51 -2.33
CA LEU A 208 2.22 -8.07 -3.49
C LEU A 208 1.98 -9.59 -3.61
N CYS A 209 2.05 -10.31 -2.49
CA CYS A 209 1.78 -11.75 -2.44
C CYS A 209 0.32 -12.06 -2.80
N GLU A 210 -0.63 -11.30 -2.26
CA GLU A 210 -2.05 -11.49 -2.57
C GLU A 210 -2.38 -11.19 -4.04
N ALA A 211 -1.80 -10.12 -4.60
CA ALA A 211 -1.89 -9.85 -6.03
C ALA A 211 -1.29 -11.00 -6.85
N LYS A 212 -0.13 -11.54 -6.47
CA LYS A 212 0.47 -12.69 -7.17
C LYS A 212 -0.41 -13.94 -7.07
N ARG A 213 -0.99 -14.20 -5.90
CA ARG A 213 -1.91 -15.31 -5.65
C ARG A 213 -3.17 -15.22 -6.51
N ASN A 214 -3.69 -14.01 -6.74
CA ASN A 214 -4.88 -13.80 -7.56
C ASN A 214 -4.60 -13.76 -9.08
N GLY A 215 -3.40 -14.17 -9.52
CA GLY A 215 -3.01 -14.19 -10.92
C GLY A 215 -2.48 -12.85 -11.43
N ASN A 216 -1.99 -11.99 -10.52
CA ASN A 216 -1.55 -10.63 -10.78
C ASN A 216 -2.63 -9.74 -11.42
N LYS A 217 -3.89 -9.92 -11.01
CA LYS A 217 -4.99 -9.06 -11.44
C LYS A 217 -4.83 -7.63 -10.93
N THR A 218 -4.22 -7.45 -9.75
CA THR A 218 -4.06 -6.15 -9.12
C THR A 218 -2.66 -5.57 -9.32
N LEU A 219 -2.55 -4.31 -9.70
CA LEU A 219 -1.30 -3.55 -9.62
C LEU A 219 -1.16 -2.97 -8.21
N VAL A 220 0.00 -3.17 -7.58
CA VAL A 220 0.25 -2.77 -6.19
C VAL A 220 1.43 -1.82 -6.11
N LEU A 221 1.27 -0.72 -5.37
CA LEU A 221 2.38 0.17 -5.02
C LEU A 221 2.28 0.57 -3.55
N PHE A 222 3.42 0.80 -2.92
CA PHE A 222 3.49 1.52 -1.65
C PHE A 222 4.15 2.88 -1.86
N VAL A 223 3.57 3.93 -1.25
CA VAL A 223 4.09 5.29 -1.29
C VAL A 223 4.33 5.76 0.15
N HIS A 224 5.58 6.08 0.48
CA HIS A 224 5.90 6.82 1.69
C HIS A 224 5.75 8.32 1.45
N VAL A 225 4.95 8.99 2.28
CA VAL A 225 4.91 10.46 2.35
C VAL A 225 5.78 10.95 3.51
N PRO A 226 6.39 12.14 3.43
CA PRO A 226 7.09 12.70 4.57
C PRO A 226 6.10 13.01 5.72
N PRO A 227 6.59 13.16 6.96
CA PRO A 227 5.78 13.65 8.07
C PRO A 227 5.13 14.99 7.73
N LYS A 228 3.98 15.27 8.36
CA LYS A 228 3.24 16.51 8.13
C LYS A 228 4.14 17.73 8.36
N ASP A 229 4.06 18.67 7.42
CA ASP A 229 4.81 19.94 7.42
C ASP A 229 6.34 19.79 7.25
N GLU A 230 6.82 18.59 6.88
CA GLU A 230 8.22 18.36 6.50
C GLU A 230 8.35 18.20 4.98
N ASN A 231 8.99 19.17 4.32
CA ASN A 231 9.30 19.26 2.87
C ASN A 231 8.10 19.30 1.91
N LEU A 232 7.01 18.58 2.17
CA LEU A 232 5.80 18.56 1.35
C LEU A 232 4.57 18.79 2.22
N SER A 233 3.65 19.62 1.73
CA SER A 233 2.34 19.78 2.37
C SER A 233 1.46 18.55 2.14
N VAL A 234 0.41 18.42 2.95
CA VAL A 234 -0.60 17.35 2.79
C VAL A 234 -1.29 17.45 1.43
N GLU A 235 -1.59 18.67 0.98
CA GLU A 235 -2.20 18.95 -0.32
C GLU A 235 -1.27 18.50 -1.46
N ARG A 236 0.03 18.80 -1.34
CA ARG A 236 1.03 18.38 -2.33
C ARG A 236 1.17 16.86 -2.40
N CYS A 237 1.20 16.19 -1.26
CA CYS A 237 1.18 14.72 -1.20
C CYS A 237 -0.10 14.15 -1.82
N THR A 238 -1.25 14.77 -1.55
CA THR A 238 -2.55 14.35 -2.09
C THR A 238 -2.57 14.46 -3.62
N GLN A 239 -2.08 15.57 -4.17
CA GLN A 239 -1.95 15.75 -5.62
C GLN A 239 -1.04 14.68 -6.24
N ALA A 240 0.11 14.40 -5.61
CA ALA A 240 1.04 13.37 -6.08
C ALA A 240 0.41 11.97 -6.03
N ILE A 241 -0.26 11.59 -4.95
CA ILE A 241 -0.94 10.29 -4.82
C ILE A 241 -2.06 10.14 -5.86
N ARG A 242 -2.82 11.21 -6.15
CA ARG A 242 -3.82 11.19 -7.22
C ARG A 242 -3.17 11.00 -8.60
N ALA A 243 -2.00 11.60 -8.84
CA ALA A 243 -1.27 11.40 -10.09
C ALA A 243 -0.69 9.97 -10.20
N VAL A 244 -0.23 9.38 -9.09
CA VAL A 244 0.15 7.96 -9.01
C VAL A 244 -1.04 7.06 -9.36
N ALA A 245 -2.21 7.33 -8.77
CA ALA A 245 -3.44 6.58 -9.07
C ALA A 245 -3.82 6.65 -10.55
N TRP A 246 -3.72 7.84 -11.15
CA TRP A 246 -3.93 8.02 -12.59
C TRP A 246 -2.97 7.18 -13.42
N TYR A 247 -1.66 7.27 -13.12
CA TYR A 247 -0.64 6.53 -13.84
C TYR A 247 -0.88 5.02 -13.76
N MET A 248 -1.10 4.49 -12.56
CA MET A 248 -1.33 3.07 -12.35
C MET A 248 -2.62 2.57 -13.03
N ALA A 249 -3.70 3.35 -12.99
CA ALA A 249 -4.93 3.01 -13.71
C ALA A 249 -4.71 2.96 -15.23
N ARG A 250 -3.93 3.90 -15.78
CA ARG A 250 -3.57 3.90 -17.22
C ARG A 250 -2.65 2.74 -17.59
N GLU A 251 -1.72 2.35 -16.72
CA GLU A 251 -0.90 1.15 -16.93
C GLU A 251 -1.75 -0.12 -16.91
N LYS A 252 -2.73 -0.19 -16.01
CA LYS A 252 -3.63 -1.34 -15.91
C LYS A 252 -4.46 -1.55 -17.18
N LEU A 253 -4.96 -0.48 -17.79
CA LEU A 253 -5.72 -0.54 -19.05
C LEU A 253 -4.90 -1.05 -20.26
N LYS A 254 -3.57 -1.12 -20.16
CA LYS A 254 -2.69 -1.65 -21.21
C LYS A 254 -2.42 -3.16 -21.08
N CYS A 255 -2.77 -3.76 -19.93
CA CYS A 255 -2.51 -5.17 -19.61
C CYS A 255 -3.66 -6.06 -20.06
#